data_AF-W9GFI3-F1
#
_entry.id   AF-W9GFI3-F1
#
_cell.length_a   1.000
_cell.length_b   1.000
_cell.length_c   1.000
_cell.angle_alpha   90.00
_cell.angle_beta   90.00
_cell.angle_gamma   90.00
#
_symmetry.space_group_name_H-M   'P 1'
#
loop_
_entity.id
_entity.type
_entity.pdbx_description
1 polymer ?
#
loop_
_entity_poly.entity_id
_entity_poly.type
_entity_poly.pdbx_seq_one_letter_code
_entity_poly.pdbx_strand_id
1 'polypeptide(L)'
;MTHAEGEIRREVRMMSQLQEKEVVRTEHLPRLFRNRTIDYTLMIVGALVAAFGAYTYFVPTDWVLAGLTEAWYLGCWIAGGVLLTAGFGLLGASIRDRSGYWTAGAILSFVLGTLSLAGAVVAAVVLII
;
A
#
# COMPACT_ATOMS: atom_id res chain seq x y z
N MET A 1 23.99 40.97 -39.14
CA MET A 1 22.76 40.94 -38.32
C MET A 1 22.08 39.57 -38.45
N THR A 2 22.82 38.46 -38.34
CA THR A 2 22.37 37.16 -38.89
C THR A 2 22.79 35.89 -38.14
N HIS A 3 23.68 35.97 -37.14
CA HIS A 3 24.11 34.77 -36.39
C HIS A 3 23.60 34.72 -34.95
N ALA A 4 23.60 35.85 -34.24
CA ALA A 4 23.18 35.93 -32.84
C ALA A 4 21.66 35.68 -32.63
N GLU A 5 20.81 36.10 -33.57
CA GLU A 5 19.35 35.89 -33.46
C GLU A 5 18.94 34.42 -33.64
N GLY A 6 19.72 33.64 -34.40
CA GLY A 6 19.46 32.22 -34.62
C GLY A 6 19.75 31.37 -33.39
N GLU A 7 20.75 31.77 -32.60
CA GLU A 7 21.14 31.10 -31.35
C GLU A 7 20.12 31.36 -30.24
N ILE A 8 19.75 32.63 -30.05
CA ILE A 8 18.74 33.04 -29.06
C ILE A 8 17.39 32.34 -29.33
N ARG A 9 16.99 32.23 -30.60
CA ARG A 9 15.74 31.52 -30.97
C ARG A 9 15.79 30.03 -30.66
N ARG A 10 16.96 29.39 -30.71
CA ARG A 10 17.12 27.97 -30.35
C ARG A 10 17.09 27.79 -28.84
N GLU A 11 17.75 28.66 -28.08
CA GLU A 11 17.73 28.60 -26.62
C GLU A 11 16.34 28.80 -26.06
N VAL A 12 15.57 29.77 -26.56
CA VAL A 12 14.19 30.02 -26.13
C VAL A 12 13.29 28.80 -26.41
N ARG A 13 13.46 28.15 -27.57
CA ARG A 13 12.70 26.92 -27.89
C ARG A 13 13.12 25.74 -27.02
N MET A 14 14.39 25.63 -26.66
CA MET A 14 14.88 24.57 -25.79
C MET A 14 14.40 24.77 -24.35
N MET A 15 14.44 26.00 -23.83
CA MET A 15 13.89 26.34 -22.52
C MET A 15 12.38 26.16 -22.46
N SER A 16 11.62 26.55 -23.51
CA SER A 16 10.18 26.32 -23.53
C SER A 16 9.83 24.83 -23.54
N GLN A 17 10.62 24.01 -24.24
CA GLN A 17 10.44 22.55 -24.24
C GLN A 17 10.79 21.91 -22.90
N LEU A 18 11.82 22.39 -22.20
CA LEU A 18 12.15 21.92 -20.85
C LEU A 18 11.06 22.32 -19.85
N GLN A 19 10.57 23.55 -19.94
CA GLN A 19 9.53 24.08 -19.05
C GLN A 19 8.18 23.40 -19.31
N GLU A 20 7.81 23.16 -20.57
CA GLU A 20 6.61 22.39 -20.93
C GLU A 20 6.71 20.93 -20.45
N LYS A 21 7.89 20.31 -20.55
CA LYS A 21 8.14 18.96 -20.02
C LYS A 21 8.10 18.91 -18.49
N GLU A 22 8.47 20.00 -17.81
CA GLU A 22 8.40 20.14 -16.35
C GLU A 22 6.96 20.43 -15.87
N VAL A 23 6.19 21.22 -16.62
CA VAL A 23 4.76 21.48 -16.38
C VAL A 23 3.93 20.20 -16.60
N VAL A 24 4.18 19.46 -17.69
CA VAL A 24 3.53 18.16 -17.94
C VAL A 24 3.93 17.11 -16.90
N ARG A 25 5.16 17.17 -16.36
CA ARG A 25 5.61 16.30 -15.27
C ARG A 25 4.97 16.66 -13.93
N THR A 26 4.66 17.94 -13.68
CA THR A 26 4.02 18.40 -12.43
C THR A 26 2.51 18.17 -12.43
N GLU A 27 1.82 18.27 -13.57
CA GLU A 27 0.39 17.95 -13.67
C GLU A 27 0.07 16.44 -13.56
N HIS A 28 1.04 15.55 -13.82
CA HIS A 28 0.84 14.11 -13.73
C HIS A 28 0.99 13.51 -12.31
N LEU A 29 1.23 14.33 -11.28
CA LEU A 29 1.51 13.89 -9.92
C LEU A 29 0.33 13.67 -8.94
N PRO A 30 -0.97 13.84 -9.25
CA PRO A 30 -2.02 13.55 -8.27
C PRO A 30 -2.28 12.03 -8.10
N ARG A 31 -1.93 11.20 -9.08
CA ARG A 31 -2.16 9.74 -9.02
C ARG A 31 -1.17 9.01 -8.11
N LEU A 32 0.08 9.45 -8.09
CA LEU A 32 1.16 8.78 -7.33
C LEU A 32 1.01 8.95 -5.81
N PHE A 33 0.51 10.12 -5.37
CA PHE A 33 0.23 10.40 -3.96
C PHE A 33 -1.03 9.67 -3.48
N ARG A 34 -2.09 9.64 -4.30
CA ARG A 34 -3.34 8.95 -3.97
C ARG A 34 -3.12 7.46 -3.73
N ASN A 35 -2.27 6.80 -4.53
CA ASN A 35 -1.98 5.38 -4.34
C ASN A 35 -1.28 5.13 -3.00
N ARG A 36 -0.32 6.00 -2.64
CA ARG A 36 0.45 5.84 -1.40
C ARG A 36 -0.39 6.12 -0.14
N THR A 37 -1.32 7.07 -0.19
CA THR A 37 -2.29 7.28 0.91
C THR A 37 -3.21 6.06 1.06
N ILE A 38 -3.64 5.45 -0.04
CA ILE A 38 -4.45 4.22 0.00
C ILE A 38 -3.64 3.05 0.59
N ASP A 39 -2.38 2.88 0.19
CA ASP A 39 -1.50 1.83 0.72
C ASP A 39 -1.28 1.97 2.23
N TYR A 40 -0.99 3.19 2.71
CA TYR A 40 -0.81 3.46 4.14
C TYR A 40 -2.12 3.31 4.93
N THR A 41 -3.24 3.78 4.39
CA THR A 41 -4.54 3.61 5.07
C THR A 41 -4.92 2.14 5.17
N LEU A 42 -4.69 1.32 4.12
CA LEU A 42 -4.89 -0.13 4.18
C LEU A 42 -4.01 -0.80 5.24
N MET A 43 -2.73 -0.41 5.33
CA MET A 43 -1.84 -0.94 6.37
C MET A 43 -2.29 -0.54 7.78
N ILE A 44 -2.63 0.73 7.98
CA ILE A 44 -3.07 1.25 9.28
C ILE A 44 -4.38 0.58 9.69
N VAL A 45 -5.35 0.50 8.79
CA VAL A 45 -6.65 -0.15 9.05
C VAL A 45 -6.44 -1.65 9.31
N GLY A 46 -5.65 -2.34 8.50
CA GLY A 46 -5.36 -3.76 8.71
C GLY A 46 -4.66 -4.02 10.05
N ALA A 47 -3.71 -3.18 10.43
CA ALA A 47 -3.04 -3.27 11.74
C ALA A 47 -4.00 -2.99 12.90
N LEU A 48 -4.87 -1.98 12.77
CA LEU A 48 -5.88 -1.66 13.78
C LEU A 48 -6.89 -2.80 13.95
N VAL A 49 -7.35 -3.39 12.85
CA VAL A 49 -8.30 -4.52 12.88
C VAL A 49 -7.64 -5.75 13.51
N ALA A 50 -6.37 -6.05 13.19
CA ALA A 50 -5.62 -7.14 13.82
C ALA A 50 -5.39 -6.90 15.32
N ALA A 51 -5.03 -5.68 15.71
CA ALA A 51 -4.85 -5.29 17.11
C ALA A 51 -6.18 -5.34 17.89
N PHE A 52 -7.28 -4.95 17.26
CA PHE A 52 -8.62 -5.07 17.83
C PHE A 52 -9.03 -6.53 18.02
N GLY A 53 -8.74 -7.41 17.04
CA GLY A 53 -8.82 -8.85 17.21
C GLY A 53 -8.04 -9.31 18.44
N ALA A 54 -6.73 -9.05 18.49
CA ALA A 54 -5.90 -9.42 19.65
C ALA A 54 -6.45 -8.90 20.99
N TYR A 55 -7.04 -7.71 21.04
CA TYR A 55 -7.69 -7.16 22.24
C TYR A 55 -8.93 -7.97 22.65
N THR A 56 -9.80 -8.33 21.70
CA THR A 56 -11.02 -9.09 21.96
C THR A 56 -10.75 -10.51 22.49
N TYR A 57 -9.58 -11.09 22.24
CA TYR A 57 -9.15 -12.36 22.85
C TYR A 57 -9.08 -12.32 24.38
N PHE A 58 -8.76 -11.15 24.96
CA PHE A 58 -8.62 -10.99 26.41
C PHE A 58 -9.91 -10.61 27.13
N VAL A 59 -11.02 -10.42 26.39
CA VAL A 59 -12.32 -10.05 26.98
C VAL A 59 -13.05 -11.33 27.42
N PRO A 60 -13.31 -11.52 28.72
CA PRO A 60 -14.06 -12.68 29.19
C PRO A 60 -15.50 -12.57 28.67
N THR A 61 -15.94 -13.60 27.95
CA THR A 61 -17.25 -13.61 27.32
C THR A 61 -18.07 -14.77 27.86
N ASP A 62 -19.33 -14.50 28.25
CA ASP A 62 -20.27 -15.52 28.69
C ASP A 62 -20.56 -16.55 27.60
N TRP A 63 -21.04 -17.73 28.01
CA TRP A 63 -20.98 -19.02 27.33
C TRP A 63 -21.81 -19.05 26.03
N VAL A 64 -22.84 -18.19 25.96
CA VAL A 64 -23.71 -17.99 24.78
C VAL A 64 -23.07 -17.05 23.75
N LEU A 65 -22.24 -16.12 24.20
CA LEU A 65 -21.52 -15.20 23.33
C LEU A 65 -20.17 -15.79 22.89
N ALA A 66 -19.63 -16.79 23.58
CA ALA A 66 -18.33 -17.41 23.31
C ALA A 66 -18.11 -17.76 21.81
N GLY A 67 -19.05 -18.49 21.18
CA GLY A 67 -18.94 -18.83 19.76
C GLY A 67 -19.10 -17.63 18.81
N LEU A 68 -19.89 -16.63 19.20
CA LEU A 68 -20.03 -15.38 18.43
C LEU A 68 -18.76 -14.52 18.57
N THR A 69 -18.13 -14.51 19.74
CA THR A 69 -16.86 -13.81 20.00
C THR A 69 -15.67 -14.48 19.37
N GLU A 70 -15.64 -15.82 19.27
CA GLU A 70 -14.60 -16.55 18.53
C GLU A 70 -14.69 -16.24 17.03
N ALA A 71 -15.90 -16.29 16.47
CA ALA A 71 -16.14 -15.91 15.08
C ALA A 71 -15.77 -14.44 14.80
N TRP A 72 -16.04 -13.54 15.75
CA TRP A 72 -15.70 -12.13 15.66
C TRP A 72 -14.18 -11.88 15.74
N TYR A 73 -13.52 -12.51 16.72
CA TYR A 73 -12.08 -12.44 16.93
C TYR A 73 -11.30 -12.94 15.71
N LEU A 74 -11.59 -14.17 15.28
CA LEU A 74 -10.94 -14.79 14.12
C LEU A 74 -11.32 -14.05 12.83
N GLY A 75 -12.56 -13.56 12.73
CA GLY A 75 -13.01 -12.69 11.64
C GLY A 75 -12.18 -11.41 11.52
N CYS A 76 -11.86 -10.75 12.64
CA CYS A 76 -10.96 -9.59 12.65
C CYS A 76 -9.53 -9.98 12.21
N TRP A 77 -9.01 -11.13 12.64
CA TRP A 77 -7.70 -11.60 12.18
C TRP A 77 -7.66 -11.88 10.68
N ILE A 78 -8.70 -12.50 10.13
CA ILE A 78 -8.82 -12.76 8.69
C ILE A 78 -8.90 -11.43 7.93
N ALA A 79 -9.81 -10.54 8.33
CA ALA A 79 -10.00 -9.25 7.68
C ALA A 79 -8.74 -8.38 7.73
N GLY A 80 -8.12 -8.27 8.91
CA GLY A 80 -6.87 -7.52 9.12
C GLY A 80 -5.72 -8.09 8.30
N GLY A 81 -5.58 -9.43 8.28
CA GLY A 81 -4.53 -10.10 7.52
C GLY A 81 -4.69 -9.93 6.00
N VAL A 82 -5.91 -10.02 5.47
CA VAL A 82 -6.20 -9.77 4.04
C VAL A 82 -5.94 -8.31 3.66
N LEU A 83 -6.37 -7.35 4.51
CA LEU A 83 -6.12 -5.93 4.30
C LEU A 83 -4.62 -5.61 4.28
N LEU A 84 -3.86 -6.17 5.21
CA LEU A 84 -2.40 -6.04 5.26
C LEU A 84 -1.74 -6.68 4.04
N THR A 85 -2.17 -7.86 3.59
CA THR A 85 -1.66 -8.47 2.36
C THR A 85 -1.89 -7.58 1.15
N ALA A 86 -3.09 -7.01 1.00
CA ALA A 86 -3.40 -6.09 -0.08
C ALA A 86 -2.53 -4.81 -0.01
N GLY A 87 -2.38 -4.22 1.18
CA GLY A 87 -1.55 -3.03 1.40
C GLY A 87 -0.07 -3.28 1.12
N PHE A 88 0.48 -4.39 1.59
CA PHE A 88 1.87 -4.78 1.34
C PHE A 88 2.13 -5.13 -0.13
N GLY A 89 1.17 -5.79 -0.81
CA GLY A 89 1.26 -6.11 -2.23
C GLY A 89 1.26 -4.86 -3.11
N LEU A 90 0.36 -3.91 -2.84
CA LEU A 90 0.33 -2.63 -3.53
C LEU A 90 1.58 -1.79 -3.26
N LEU A 91 2.06 -1.75 -2.01
CA LEU A 91 3.29 -1.05 -1.67
C LEU A 91 4.49 -1.63 -2.43
N GLY A 92 4.63 -2.96 -2.45
CA GLY A 92 5.72 -3.65 -3.16
C GLY A 92 5.70 -3.44 -4.66
N ALA A 93 4.51 -3.50 -5.28
CA ALA A 93 4.33 -3.15 -6.69
C ALA A 93 4.73 -1.69 -6.96
N SER A 94 4.31 -0.75 -6.11
CA SER A 94 4.63 0.67 -6.28
C SER A 94 6.13 0.99 -6.16
N ILE A 95 6.86 0.23 -5.33
CA ILE A 95 8.31 0.37 -5.18
C ILE A 95 9.01 -0.21 -6.41
N ARG A 96 8.60 -1.40 -6.85
CA ARG A 96 9.15 -2.08 -8.04
C ARG A 96 8.98 -1.24 -9.31
N ASP A 97 7.80 -0.66 -9.52
CA ASP A 97 7.52 0.16 -10.71
C ASP A 97 8.36 1.44 -10.77
N ARG A 98 8.78 1.97 -9.61
CA ARG A 98 9.64 3.17 -9.56
C ARG A 98 11.11 2.84 -9.73
N SER A 99 11.60 1.75 -9.14
CA SER A 99 13.01 1.37 -9.23
C SER A 99 13.36 0.70 -10.55
N GLY A 100 12.41 0.04 -11.23
CA GLY A 100 12.66 -0.71 -12.47
C GLY A 100 13.41 -2.04 -12.26
N TYR A 101 13.96 -2.26 -11.06
CA TYR A 101 14.56 -3.51 -10.59
C TYR A 101 14.05 -3.86 -9.20
N TRP A 102 14.20 -5.13 -8.81
CA TRP A 102 13.79 -5.61 -7.49
C TRP A 102 14.67 -5.03 -6.39
N THR A 103 14.11 -4.10 -5.63
CA THR A 103 14.77 -3.51 -4.45
C THR A 103 14.44 -4.31 -3.19
N ALA A 104 15.33 -4.25 -2.19
CA ALA A 104 15.11 -4.89 -0.89
C ALA A 104 13.76 -4.47 -0.26
N GLY A 105 13.35 -3.21 -0.42
CA GLY A 105 12.06 -2.72 0.05
C GLY A 105 10.86 -3.41 -0.61
N ALA A 106 10.90 -3.62 -1.93
CA ALA A 106 9.84 -4.34 -2.64
C ALA A 106 9.76 -5.81 -2.20
N ILE A 107 10.90 -6.48 -2.08
CA ILE A 107 10.97 -7.88 -1.63
C ILE A 107 10.38 -8.00 -0.22
N LEU A 108 10.81 -7.12 0.69
CA LEU A 108 10.39 -7.18 2.08
C LEU A 108 8.88 -6.91 2.23
N SER A 109 8.32 -5.99 1.44
CA SER A 109 6.85 -5.82 1.40
C SER A 109 6.12 -7.06 0.90
N PHE A 110 6.59 -7.74 -0.15
CA PHE A 110 5.95 -8.99 -0.60
C PHE A 110 6.04 -10.11 0.45
N VAL A 111 7.18 -10.22 1.15
CA VAL A 111 7.35 -11.18 2.25
C VAL A 111 6.37 -10.88 3.39
N LEU A 112 6.25 -9.61 3.81
CA LEU A 112 5.29 -9.20 4.83
C LEU A 112 3.84 -9.45 4.40
N GLY A 113 3.51 -9.20 3.13
CA GLY A 113 2.19 -9.51 2.57
C GLY A 113 1.88 -11.00 2.59
N THR A 114 2.88 -11.84 2.30
CA THR A 114 2.75 -13.30 2.32
C THR A 114 2.58 -13.83 3.75
N LEU A 115 3.37 -13.32 4.70
CA LEU A 115 3.24 -13.67 6.11
C LEU A 115 1.88 -13.27 6.68
N SER A 116 1.41 -12.08 6.30
CA SER A 116 0.07 -11.61 6.68
C SER A 116 -1.04 -12.52 6.13
N LEU A 117 -0.90 -12.98 4.89
CA LEU A 117 -1.86 -13.91 4.28
C LEU A 117 -1.85 -15.26 4.99
N ALA A 118 -0.67 -15.76 5.34
CA ALA A 118 -0.53 -16.99 6.11
C ALA A 118 -1.24 -16.88 7.47
N GLY A 119 -1.08 -15.75 8.17
CA GLY A 119 -1.82 -15.47 9.42
C GLY A 119 -3.34 -15.47 9.23
N ALA A 120 -3.83 -14.85 8.17
CA ALA A 120 -5.27 -14.86 7.84
C ALA A 120 -5.79 -16.27 7.54
N VAL A 121 -5.03 -17.07 6.80
CA VAL A 121 -5.40 -18.46 6.47
C VAL A 121 -5.44 -19.32 7.73
N VAL A 122 -4.44 -19.20 8.62
CA VAL A 122 -4.45 -19.94 9.90
C VAL A 122 -5.68 -19.58 10.73
N ALA A 123 -6.01 -18.29 10.85
CA ALA A 123 -7.21 -17.85 11.57
C ALA A 123 -8.51 -18.39 10.93
N ALA A 124 -8.58 -18.42 9.60
CA ALA A 124 -9.72 -19.00 8.88
C ALA A 124 -9.86 -20.52 9.11
N VAL A 125 -8.74 -21.26 9.09
CA VAL A 125 -8.75 -22.69 9.37
C VAL A 125 -9.20 -22.97 10.80
N VAL A 126 -8.69 -22.20 11.77
CA VAL A 126 -9.10 -22.34 13.19
C VAL A 126 -10.58 -22.02 13.38
N LEU A 127 -11.15 -21.10 12.61
CA LEU A 127 -12.59 -20.79 12.69
C LEU A 127 -13.49 -21.91 12.12
N ILE A 128 -12.96 -22.69 11.18
CA ILE A 128 -13.72 -23.76 10.51
C ILE A 128 -13.71 -25.05 11.33
N ILE A 129 -12.62 -25.32 12.05
CA ILE A 129 -12.42 -26.52 12.88
C ILE A 129 -13.16 -26.38 14.20
#